data_AF-M6VSE3-F1
#
_entry.id   AF-M6VSE3-F1
#
_cell.length_a   1.000
_cell.length_b   1.000
_cell.length_c   1.000
_cell.angle_alpha   90.00
_cell.angle_beta   90.00
_cell.angle_gamma   90.00
#
_symmetry.space_group_name_H-M   'P 1'
#
loop_
_entity.id
_entity.type
_entity.pdbx_description
1 polymer ?
#
loop_
_entity_poly.entity_id
_entity_poly.type
_entity_poly.pdbx_seq_one_letter_code
_entity_poly.pdbx_strand_id
1 'polypeptide(L)'
;MLLVSEIFSFAKTKGSILLKKILILLVTALLFGFLSNCSSVPDYRGLNNSAKYLATEAEVLIKEGKTYEAANLLWQVLQINPEDKKLKSLFESLPTEVKNSFSEPKIFGYNKAHRVPVDPSVGERILWYIPDRVLDILDLVSINVNVGPQIGFGVWATRAVQVVAYTGVNAGLGWYQKRQLGGHAESIAEVVIGPVGASAIAASKIGTGGVESTSRAIFFHTPYRPLYQEYRDYWSIGAKSGLVLFGVEWEIHLVEIADFFLGIFTFDFLNDDFAKSSRFKYTDLQKQNFKTFASTITDLDQKQKEEYQKQYPTVVEDSAPATVDPKATPKKKN
;
A
#
# COMPACT_ATOMS: atom_id res chain seq x y z
N MET A 1 7.62 -24.69 -55.94
CA MET A 1 8.77 -23.83 -55.62
C MET A 1 8.63 -22.52 -56.39
N LEU A 2 7.70 -21.66 -55.96
CA LEU A 2 7.41 -20.33 -56.52
C LEU A 2 6.28 -19.73 -55.66
N LEU A 3 6.56 -19.37 -54.40
CA LEU A 3 5.63 -18.58 -53.57
C LEU A 3 6.31 -18.05 -52.27
N VAL A 4 7.53 -17.51 -52.36
CA VAL A 4 8.19 -16.87 -51.20
C VAL A 4 8.92 -15.57 -51.59
N SER A 5 9.22 -15.35 -52.87
CA SER A 5 10.03 -14.21 -53.31
C SER A 5 9.28 -12.89 -53.48
N GLU A 6 7.95 -12.87 -53.59
CA GLU A 6 7.21 -11.62 -53.87
C GLU A 6 6.69 -10.89 -52.62
N ILE A 7 6.56 -11.56 -51.47
CA ILE A 7 6.13 -10.89 -50.23
C ILE A 7 7.26 -10.04 -49.62
N PHE A 8 8.52 -10.33 -49.94
CA PHE A 8 9.68 -9.55 -49.48
C PHE A 8 10.04 -8.36 -50.38
N SER A 9 9.41 -8.20 -51.56
CA SER A 9 9.75 -7.11 -52.48
C SER A 9 9.03 -5.78 -52.16
N PHE A 10 7.91 -5.82 -51.42
CA PHE A 10 7.16 -4.59 -51.09
C PHE A 10 7.68 -3.84 -49.85
N ALA A 11 8.64 -4.41 -49.12
CA ALA A 11 9.10 -3.90 -47.83
C ALA A 11 10.41 -3.09 -47.86
N LYS A 12 10.99 -2.81 -49.04
CA LYS A 12 12.38 -2.27 -49.08
C LYS A 12 12.54 -0.75 -49.13
N THR A 13 11.47 0.06 -49.22
CA THR A 13 11.68 1.53 -49.29
C THR A 13 10.68 2.40 -48.54
N LYS A 14 9.43 1.98 -48.29
CA LYS A 14 8.44 2.82 -47.57
C LYS A 14 8.14 2.37 -46.12
N GLY A 15 8.13 1.07 -45.83
CA GLY A 15 7.90 0.54 -44.47
C GLY A 15 8.99 0.90 -43.46
N SER A 16 10.25 0.96 -43.91
CA SER A 16 11.40 1.36 -43.10
C SER A 16 11.32 2.80 -42.59
N ILE A 17 10.76 3.71 -43.39
CA ILE A 17 10.63 5.13 -43.03
C ILE A 17 9.52 5.31 -41.99
N LEU A 18 8.39 4.62 -42.14
CA LEU A 18 7.30 4.68 -41.18
C LEU A 18 7.70 4.07 -39.83
N LEU A 19 8.40 2.92 -39.85
CA LEU A 19 8.89 2.26 -38.64
C LEU A 19 9.95 3.12 -37.92
N LYS A 20 10.88 3.74 -38.67
CA LYS A 20 11.85 4.70 -38.09
C LYS A 20 11.17 5.93 -37.51
N LYS A 21 10.13 6.47 -38.16
CA LYS A 21 9.36 7.62 -37.63
C LYS A 21 8.61 7.25 -36.35
N ILE A 22 7.99 6.08 -36.29
CA ILE A 22 7.32 5.58 -35.08
C ILE A 22 8.34 5.36 -33.96
N LEU A 23 9.49 4.75 -34.26
CA LEU A 23 10.57 4.53 -33.28
C LEU A 23 11.13 5.86 -32.76
N ILE A 24 11.36 6.84 -33.63
CA ILE A 24 11.79 8.19 -33.23
C ILE A 24 10.71 8.84 -32.37
N LEU A 25 9.43 8.75 -32.73
CA LEU A 25 8.33 9.33 -31.95
C LEU A 25 8.21 8.68 -30.56
N LEU A 26 8.39 7.36 -30.46
CA LEU A 26 8.43 6.61 -29.20
C LEU A 26 9.65 6.99 -28.34
N VAL A 27 10.84 7.09 -28.94
CA VAL A 27 12.06 7.51 -28.24
C VAL A 27 11.94 8.97 -27.79
N THR A 28 11.30 9.84 -28.58
CA THR A 28 11.07 11.24 -28.25
C THR A 28 10.02 11.36 -27.14
N ALA A 29 8.94 10.56 -27.16
CA ALA A 29 7.95 10.50 -26.08
C ALA A 29 8.54 9.95 -24.77
N LEU A 30 9.43 8.94 -24.86
CA LEU A 30 10.20 8.43 -23.73
C LEU A 30 11.15 9.51 -23.18
N LEU A 31 11.88 10.22 -24.03
CA LEU A 31 12.76 11.33 -23.63
C LEU A 31 11.99 12.50 -23.02
N PHE A 32 10.80 12.85 -23.54
CA PHE A 32 9.94 13.87 -22.92
C PHE A 32 9.35 13.42 -21.57
N GLY A 33 9.09 12.11 -21.40
CA GLY A 33 8.72 11.53 -20.10
C GLY A 33 9.85 11.61 -19.05
N PHE A 34 11.11 11.54 -19.47
CA PHE A 34 12.26 11.71 -18.56
C PHE A 34 12.62 13.18 -18.25
N LEU A 35 12.27 14.12 -19.14
CA LEU A 35 12.60 15.55 -18.99
C LEU A 35 11.52 16.37 -18.27
N SER A 36 10.38 15.78 -17.89
CA SER A 36 9.27 16.47 -17.22
C SER A 36 9.26 16.34 -15.69
N ASN A 37 10.28 15.72 -15.09
CA ASN A 37 10.58 15.91 -13.66
C ASN A 37 11.23 17.28 -13.44
N CYS A 38 10.45 18.35 -13.66
CA CYS A 38 10.76 19.65 -13.10
C CYS A 38 10.79 19.50 -11.59
N SER A 39 11.99 19.40 -11.02
CA SER A 39 12.26 19.39 -9.59
C SER A 39 11.81 20.71 -8.97
N SER A 40 10.52 20.85 -8.65
CA SER A 40 10.08 21.84 -7.68
C SER A 40 10.72 21.50 -6.34
N VAL A 41 11.31 22.50 -5.68
CA VAL A 41 11.78 22.35 -4.30
C VAL A 41 10.60 21.84 -3.46
N PRO A 42 10.72 20.73 -2.73
CA PRO A 42 9.61 20.23 -1.93
C PRO A 42 9.16 21.26 -0.90
N ASP A 43 7.85 21.39 -0.71
CA ASP A 43 7.29 22.29 0.31
C ASP A 43 7.40 21.68 1.71
N TYR A 44 8.62 21.72 2.27
CA TYR A 44 8.89 21.22 3.62
C TYR A 44 8.08 21.94 4.70
N ARG A 45 7.77 23.22 4.50
CA ARG A 45 6.96 24.01 5.44
C ARG A 45 5.51 23.53 5.44
N GLY A 46 4.92 23.36 4.27
CA GLY A 46 3.57 22.80 4.11
C GLY A 46 3.46 21.39 4.67
N LEU A 47 4.49 20.57 4.46
CA LEU A 47 4.57 19.23 5.04
C LEU A 47 4.59 19.29 6.58
N ASN A 48 5.45 20.12 7.18
CA ASN A 48 5.53 20.26 8.64
C ASN A 48 4.23 20.83 9.24
N ASN A 49 3.57 21.77 8.56
CA ASN A 49 2.28 22.29 8.99
C ASN A 49 1.20 21.19 8.99
N SER A 50 1.21 20.34 7.98
CA SER A 50 0.32 19.17 7.91
C SER A 50 0.65 18.17 9.03
N ALA A 51 1.93 17.89 9.29
CA ALA A 51 2.39 17.05 10.39
C ALA A 51 1.92 17.57 11.76
N LYS A 52 2.08 18.88 12.01
CA LYS A 52 1.59 19.57 13.21
C LYS A 52 0.09 19.44 13.40
N TYR A 53 -0.66 19.62 12.31
CA TYR A 53 -2.11 19.44 12.32
C TYR A 53 -2.48 18.00 12.70
N LEU A 54 -1.90 16.99 12.04
CA LEU A 54 -2.18 15.59 12.33
C LEU A 54 -1.83 15.20 13.78
N ALA A 55 -0.70 15.70 14.30
CA ALA A 55 -0.30 15.48 15.68
C ALA A 55 -1.29 16.10 16.69
N THR A 56 -1.74 17.33 16.42
CA THR A 56 -2.71 18.03 17.27
C THR A 56 -4.07 17.32 17.25
N GLU A 57 -4.54 16.91 16.07
CA GLU A 57 -5.78 16.14 15.92
C GLU A 57 -5.70 14.77 16.61
N ALA A 58 -4.54 14.11 16.58
CA ALA A 58 -4.36 12.87 17.31
C ALA A 58 -4.54 13.05 18.83
N GLU A 59 -4.02 14.14 19.41
CA GLU A 59 -4.26 14.45 20.83
C GLU A 59 -5.76 14.64 21.14
N VAL A 60 -6.51 15.28 20.23
CA VAL A 60 -7.96 15.45 20.36
C VAL A 60 -8.66 14.10 20.30
N LEU A 61 -8.33 13.27 19.31
CA LEU A 61 -8.90 11.93 19.14
C LEU A 61 -8.63 11.02 20.35
N ILE A 62 -7.45 11.13 20.96
CA ILE A 62 -7.14 10.42 22.22
C ILE A 62 -8.10 10.82 23.33
N LYS A 63 -8.35 12.13 23.49
CA LYS A 63 -9.30 12.66 24.49
C LYS A 63 -10.74 12.22 24.22
N GLU A 64 -11.09 12.01 22.95
CA GLU A 64 -12.39 11.47 22.53
C GLU A 64 -12.49 9.93 22.66
N GLY A 65 -11.41 9.25 23.04
CA GLY A 65 -11.36 7.79 23.11
C GLY A 65 -11.21 7.08 21.75
N LYS A 66 -11.00 7.83 20.66
CA LYS A 66 -10.76 7.31 19.30
C LYS A 66 -9.28 6.96 19.10
N THR A 67 -8.82 5.99 19.88
CA THR A 67 -7.38 5.65 19.99
C THR A 67 -6.81 5.06 18.70
N TYR A 68 -7.58 4.28 17.94
CA TYR A 68 -7.13 3.72 16.65
C TYR A 68 -6.94 4.80 15.58
N GLU A 69 -7.88 5.74 15.46
CA GLU A 69 -7.76 6.88 14.56
C GLU A 69 -6.54 7.73 14.93
N ALA A 70 -6.34 8.01 16.22
CA ALA A 70 -5.19 8.76 16.71
C ALA A 70 -3.87 8.04 16.44
N ALA A 71 -3.81 6.73 16.71
CA ALA A 71 -2.64 5.89 16.44
C ALA A 71 -2.24 5.94 14.97
N ASN A 72 -3.20 5.84 14.06
CA ASN A 72 -2.93 5.92 12.62
C ASN A 72 -2.36 7.30 12.22
N LEU A 73 -2.88 8.40 12.78
CA LEU A 73 -2.32 9.74 12.51
C LEU A 73 -0.88 9.86 13.04
N LEU A 74 -0.64 9.44 14.28
CA LEU A 74 0.68 9.51 14.90
C LEU A 74 1.70 8.63 14.20
N TRP A 75 1.32 7.39 13.86
CA TRP A 75 2.18 6.44 13.19
C TRP A 75 2.69 7.00 11.85
N GLN A 76 1.81 7.64 11.08
CA GLN A 76 2.15 8.23 9.78
C GLN A 76 3.14 9.39 9.93
N VAL A 77 3.00 10.22 10.96
CA VAL A 77 3.96 11.29 11.25
C VAL A 77 5.29 10.72 11.76
N LEU A 78 5.24 9.69 12.61
CA LEU A 78 6.44 9.01 13.11
C LEU A 78 7.24 8.29 12.01
N GLN A 79 6.62 7.91 10.88
CA GLN A 79 7.37 7.37 9.73
C GLN A 79 8.38 8.37 9.15
N ILE A 80 8.10 9.67 9.23
CA ILE A 80 8.99 10.72 8.71
C ILE A 80 9.74 11.48 9.80
N ASN A 81 9.20 11.57 11.02
CA ASN A 81 9.86 12.14 12.18
C ASN A 81 10.05 11.08 13.28
N PRO A 82 10.86 10.04 13.03
CA PRO A 82 10.97 8.89 13.93
C PRO A 82 11.66 9.21 15.24
N GLU A 83 12.21 10.40 15.44
CA GLU A 83 12.92 10.80 16.68
C GLU A 83 12.17 11.86 17.50
N ASP A 84 10.96 12.24 17.11
CA ASP A 84 10.15 13.20 17.87
C ASP A 84 9.71 12.58 19.21
N LYS A 85 10.25 13.11 20.31
CA LYS A 85 10.02 12.62 21.67
C LYS A 85 8.56 12.74 22.09
N LYS A 86 7.89 13.84 21.73
CA LYS A 86 6.51 14.09 22.12
C LYS A 86 5.58 13.13 21.39
N LEU A 87 5.78 12.95 20.08
CA LEU A 87 5.00 12.00 19.29
C LEU A 87 5.22 10.56 19.73
N LYS A 88 6.47 10.16 20.03
CA LYS A 88 6.78 8.86 20.63
C LYS A 88 6.04 8.66 21.94
N SER A 89 6.15 9.62 22.86
CA SER A 89 5.48 9.55 24.17
C SER A 89 3.96 9.42 24.03
N LEU A 90 3.37 10.20 23.12
CA LEU A 90 1.93 10.16 22.87
C LEU A 90 1.51 8.82 22.25
N PHE A 91 2.25 8.30 21.28
CA PHE A 91 1.99 6.99 20.70
C PHE A 91 2.15 5.88 21.74
N GLU A 92 3.20 5.94 22.57
CA GLU A 92 3.45 4.95 23.63
C GLU A 92 2.40 4.96 24.74
N SER A 93 1.71 6.09 24.94
CA SER A 93 0.60 6.21 25.90
C SER A 93 -0.67 5.46 25.47
N LEU A 94 -0.76 5.05 24.20
CA LEU A 94 -1.92 4.32 23.69
C LEU A 94 -1.96 2.88 24.21
N PRO A 95 -3.14 2.23 24.24
CA PRO A 95 -3.26 0.82 24.61
C PRO A 95 -2.35 -0.07 23.76
N THR A 96 -1.76 -1.09 24.38
CA THR A 96 -0.80 -2.00 23.72
C THR A 96 -1.39 -2.64 22.46
N GLU A 97 -2.67 -3.04 22.51
CA GLU A 97 -3.37 -3.65 21.38
C GLU A 97 -3.46 -2.68 20.19
N VAL A 98 -3.68 -1.40 20.46
CA VAL A 98 -3.73 -0.34 19.45
C VAL A 98 -2.35 -0.13 18.86
N LYS A 99 -1.31 0.03 19.69
CA LYS A 99 0.07 0.28 19.23
C LYS A 99 0.55 -0.83 18.31
N ASN A 100 0.40 -2.09 18.74
CA ASN A 100 0.85 -3.27 18.00
C ASN A 100 0.11 -3.43 16.66
N SER A 101 -1.10 -2.88 16.54
CA SER A 101 -1.83 -2.89 15.27
C SER A 101 -1.18 -2.02 14.17
N PHE A 102 -0.24 -1.13 14.51
CA PHE A 102 0.47 -0.24 13.58
C PHE A 102 1.99 -0.45 13.55
N SER A 103 2.63 -0.69 14.71
CA SER A 103 4.09 -0.63 14.82
C SER A 103 4.81 -1.94 14.51
N GLU A 104 4.15 -3.09 14.65
CA GLU A 104 4.78 -4.39 14.51
C GLU A 104 4.52 -4.99 13.12
N PRO A 105 5.57 -5.43 12.39
CA PRO A 105 5.40 -6.22 11.18
C PRO A 105 4.58 -7.47 11.50
N LYS A 106 3.47 -7.64 10.80
CA LYS A 106 2.50 -8.71 11.07
C LYS A 106 2.91 -9.95 10.30
N ILE A 107 2.81 -11.13 10.93
CA ILE A 107 3.08 -12.39 10.23
C ILE A 107 2.17 -12.57 9.00
N PHE A 108 0.91 -12.16 9.12
CA PHE A 108 -0.05 -12.18 8.00
C PHE A 108 0.09 -10.96 7.07
N GLY A 109 0.94 -10.00 7.42
CA GLY A 109 1.34 -8.86 6.61
C GLY A 109 0.17 -8.18 5.90
N TYR A 110 0.29 -8.11 4.58
CA TYR A 110 -0.68 -7.47 3.69
C TYR A 110 -2.12 -7.96 3.90
N ASN A 111 -2.36 -9.24 4.26
CA ASN A 111 -3.70 -9.78 4.48
C ASN A 111 -4.42 -9.08 5.65
N LYS A 112 -3.70 -8.67 6.70
CA LYS A 112 -4.34 -8.08 7.89
C LYS A 112 -4.86 -6.68 7.58
N ALA A 113 -6.16 -6.46 7.73
CA ALA A 113 -6.76 -5.15 7.51
C ALA A 113 -6.47 -4.17 8.66
N HIS A 114 -6.20 -2.92 8.28
CA HIS A 114 -6.04 -1.80 9.20
C HIS A 114 -7.40 -1.14 9.43
N ARG A 115 -8.18 -1.71 10.36
CA ARG A 115 -9.54 -1.30 10.69
C ARG A 115 -9.75 -1.22 12.19
N VAL A 116 -10.70 -0.38 12.61
CA VAL A 116 -11.06 -0.20 14.01
C VAL A 116 -11.98 -1.34 14.43
N PRO A 117 -11.63 -2.13 15.46
CA PRO A 117 -12.52 -3.19 15.96
C PRO A 117 -13.80 -2.58 16.54
N VAL A 118 -14.91 -3.28 16.36
CA VAL A 118 -16.26 -2.91 16.78
C VAL A 118 -16.86 -4.08 17.54
N ASP A 119 -17.65 -3.80 18.57
CA ASP A 119 -18.49 -4.82 19.21
C ASP A 119 -19.92 -4.73 18.66
N PRO A 120 -20.28 -5.55 17.65
CA PRO A 120 -21.61 -5.50 17.04
C PRO A 120 -22.66 -6.16 17.93
N SER A 121 -23.88 -5.61 17.84
CA SER A 121 -25.08 -6.25 18.40
C SER A 121 -25.36 -7.60 17.72
N VAL A 122 -26.13 -8.46 18.39
CA VAL A 122 -26.52 -9.78 17.83
C VAL A 122 -27.23 -9.65 16.47
N GLY A 123 -28.07 -8.64 16.30
CA GLY A 123 -28.78 -8.39 15.05
C GLY A 123 -27.84 -7.99 13.90
N GLU A 124 -26.86 -7.14 14.18
CA GLU A 124 -25.84 -6.76 13.19
C GLU A 124 -24.97 -7.95 12.79
N ARG A 125 -24.59 -8.81 13.74
CA ARG A 125 -23.85 -10.05 13.45
C ARG A 125 -24.64 -10.96 12.50
N ILE A 126 -25.93 -11.15 12.75
CA ILE A 126 -26.80 -11.97 11.88
C ILE A 126 -26.94 -11.35 10.49
N LEU A 127 -27.15 -10.03 10.42
CA LEU A 127 -27.31 -9.31 9.16
C LEU A 127 -26.05 -9.38 8.29
N TRP A 128 -24.88 -9.22 8.91
CA TRP A 128 -23.59 -9.22 8.21
C TRP A 128 -23.00 -10.61 7.99
N TYR A 129 -23.50 -11.67 8.66
CA TYR A 129 -22.95 -13.01 8.53
C TYR A 129 -22.80 -13.46 7.06
N ILE A 130 -23.88 -13.46 6.28
CA ILE A 130 -23.84 -13.89 4.87
C ILE A 130 -23.03 -12.90 4.00
N PRO A 131 -23.25 -11.57 4.06
CA PRO A 131 -22.42 -10.62 3.33
C PRO A 131 -20.92 -10.78 3.58
N ASP A 132 -20.48 -10.88 4.83
CA ASP A 132 -19.05 -11.03 5.16
C ASP A 132 -18.49 -12.32 4.54
N ARG A 133 -19.20 -13.46 4.62
CA ARG A 133 -18.75 -14.71 3.97
C ARG A 133 -18.60 -14.58 2.45
N VAL A 134 -19.51 -13.86 1.79
CA VAL A 134 -19.41 -13.61 0.33
C VAL A 134 -18.18 -12.76 0.01
N LEU A 135 -17.90 -11.77 0.84
CA LEU A 135 -16.76 -10.88 0.66
C LEU A 135 -15.43 -11.65 0.82
N ASP A 136 -15.31 -12.51 1.83
CA ASP A 136 -14.12 -13.36 2.01
C ASP A 136 -13.89 -14.29 0.82
N ILE A 137 -14.95 -14.85 0.23
CA ILE A 137 -14.85 -15.68 -0.98
C ILE A 137 -14.23 -14.89 -2.15
N LEU A 138 -14.56 -13.61 -2.27
CA LEU A 138 -14.01 -12.76 -3.31
C LEU A 138 -12.53 -12.43 -3.07
N ASP A 139 -12.07 -12.47 -1.81
CA ASP A 139 -10.69 -12.20 -1.42
C ASP A 139 -9.75 -13.42 -1.58
N LEU A 140 -10.28 -14.60 -1.89
CA LEU A 140 -9.49 -15.83 -2.04
C LEU A 140 -8.56 -15.83 -3.26
N VAL A 141 -8.89 -15.09 -4.30
CA VAL A 141 -8.19 -15.14 -5.59
C VAL A 141 -7.94 -13.74 -6.12
N SER A 142 -6.73 -13.50 -6.62
CA SER A 142 -6.39 -12.32 -7.43
C SER A 142 -6.07 -12.76 -8.86
N ILE A 143 -6.52 -11.99 -9.85
CA ILE A 143 -6.19 -12.18 -11.26
C ILE A 143 -6.00 -10.80 -11.90
N ASN A 144 -4.88 -10.60 -12.59
CA ASN A 144 -4.63 -9.39 -13.36
C ASN A 144 -4.03 -9.69 -14.73
N VAL A 145 -4.32 -8.79 -15.66
CA VAL A 145 -3.80 -8.81 -17.03
C VAL A 145 -2.96 -7.55 -17.23
N ASN A 146 -1.74 -7.77 -17.70
CA ASN A 146 -0.67 -6.80 -17.77
C ASN A 146 -0.35 -6.44 -19.21
N VAL A 147 -0.17 -5.15 -19.49
CA VAL A 147 0.29 -4.61 -20.77
C VAL A 147 1.51 -3.73 -20.55
N GLY A 148 2.57 -3.96 -21.33
CA GLY A 148 3.81 -3.18 -21.27
C GLY A 148 5.06 -4.04 -21.52
N PRO A 149 6.22 -3.41 -21.76
CA PRO A 149 7.49 -4.09 -21.98
C PRO A 149 7.86 -4.97 -20.77
N GLN A 150 7.74 -6.28 -20.92
CA GLN A 150 8.03 -7.24 -19.86
C GLN A 150 8.44 -8.61 -20.41
N ILE A 151 9.28 -9.32 -19.68
CA ILE A 151 9.66 -10.68 -20.01
C ILE A 151 9.98 -11.45 -18.74
N GLY A 152 9.54 -12.69 -18.69
CA GLY A 152 9.95 -13.63 -17.67
C GLY A 152 8.79 -14.40 -17.09
N PHE A 153 9.12 -15.13 -16.04
CA PHE A 153 8.21 -16.07 -15.41
C PHE A 153 8.52 -16.16 -13.91
N GLY A 154 7.48 -16.35 -13.11
CA GLY A 154 7.59 -16.64 -11.70
C GLY A 154 6.49 -17.59 -11.27
N VAL A 155 6.85 -18.53 -10.41
CA VAL A 155 5.91 -19.41 -9.71
C VAL A 155 6.27 -19.46 -8.24
N TRP A 156 5.25 -19.55 -7.39
CA TRP A 156 5.44 -19.63 -5.96
C TRP A 156 4.32 -20.44 -5.31
N ALA A 157 4.68 -21.26 -4.33
CA ALA A 157 3.71 -21.85 -3.39
C ALA A 157 3.52 -20.93 -2.17
N THR A 158 4.57 -20.19 -1.83
CA THR A 158 4.60 -19.00 -0.97
C THR A 158 5.81 -18.20 -1.39
N ARG A 159 5.99 -16.99 -0.89
CA ARG A 159 7.20 -16.20 -1.15
C ARG A 159 8.44 -16.76 -0.42
N ALA A 160 8.29 -17.78 0.44
CA ALA A 160 9.40 -18.59 0.94
C ALA A 160 9.85 -19.66 -0.07
N VAL A 161 8.92 -20.16 -0.90
CA VAL A 161 9.15 -21.25 -1.87
C VAL A 161 8.71 -20.75 -3.24
N GLN A 162 9.63 -20.07 -3.92
CA GLN A 162 9.40 -19.45 -5.22
C GLN A 162 10.58 -19.65 -6.17
N VAL A 163 10.30 -19.58 -7.47
CA VAL A 163 11.30 -19.43 -8.52
C VAL A 163 10.80 -18.32 -9.43
N VAL A 164 11.52 -17.21 -9.47
CA VAL A 164 11.15 -16.02 -10.22
C VAL A 164 12.35 -15.51 -11.01
N ALA A 165 12.16 -15.31 -12.31
CA ALA A 165 13.06 -14.56 -13.17
C ALA A 165 12.18 -13.66 -14.04
N TYR A 166 12.02 -12.41 -13.63
CA TYR A 166 11.06 -11.48 -14.23
C TYR A 166 11.62 -10.07 -14.29
N THR A 167 11.45 -9.39 -15.42
CA THR A 167 11.72 -7.96 -15.53
C THR A 167 10.72 -7.29 -16.43
N GLY A 168 10.31 -6.06 -16.10
CA GLY A 168 9.40 -5.30 -16.95
C GLY A 168 8.86 -4.04 -16.31
N VAL A 169 8.32 -3.19 -17.17
CA VAL A 169 7.49 -2.05 -16.80
C VAL A 169 6.12 -2.27 -17.43
N ASN A 170 5.09 -2.40 -16.61
CA ASN A 170 3.75 -2.71 -17.07
C ASN A 170 2.69 -1.88 -16.35
N ALA A 171 1.51 -1.85 -16.95
CA ALA A 171 0.29 -1.44 -16.31
C ALA A 171 -0.80 -2.44 -16.67
N GLY A 172 -1.80 -2.58 -15.82
CA GLY A 172 -2.80 -3.61 -16.02
C GLY A 172 -4.10 -3.31 -15.30
N LEU A 173 -5.04 -4.21 -15.50
CA LEU A 173 -6.32 -4.24 -14.82
C LEU A 173 -6.51 -5.62 -14.20
N GLY A 174 -7.12 -5.65 -13.03
CA GLY A 174 -7.30 -6.89 -12.31
C GLY A 174 -8.26 -6.80 -11.15
N TRP A 175 -8.64 -7.98 -10.70
CA TRP A 175 -9.21 -8.19 -9.40
C TRP A 175 -8.06 -8.55 -8.45
N TYR A 176 -7.88 -7.75 -7.41
CA TYR A 176 -6.89 -7.96 -6.37
C TYR A 176 -7.59 -8.23 -5.04
N GLN A 177 -6.83 -8.87 -4.15
CA GLN A 177 -7.16 -9.03 -2.74
C GLN A 177 -7.65 -7.73 -2.09
N LYS A 178 -8.45 -7.85 -1.03
CA LYS A 178 -9.18 -6.77 -0.34
C LYS A 178 -10.24 -6.12 -1.22
N ARG A 179 -10.90 -6.91 -2.05
CA ARG A 179 -12.04 -6.51 -2.91
C ARG A 179 -11.70 -5.35 -3.84
N GLN A 180 -10.46 -5.34 -4.33
CA GLN A 180 -9.96 -4.25 -5.14
C GLN A 180 -10.06 -4.62 -6.62
N LEU A 181 -11.10 -4.10 -7.28
CA LEU A 181 -11.15 -4.05 -8.74
C LEU A 181 -10.49 -2.75 -9.18
N GLY A 182 -9.46 -2.83 -10.00
CA GLY A 182 -8.74 -1.62 -10.37
C GLY A 182 -7.60 -1.81 -11.36
N GLY A 183 -6.87 -0.71 -11.53
CA GLY A 183 -5.65 -0.66 -12.32
C GLY A 183 -4.40 -0.65 -11.45
N HIS A 184 -3.29 -1.00 -12.06
CA HIS A 184 -1.98 -0.93 -11.42
C HIS A 184 -0.92 -0.52 -12.44
N ALA A 185 0.22 -0.07 -11.92
CA ALA A 185 1.44 0.17 -12.67
C ALA A 185 2.62 -0.38 -11.87
N GLU A 186 3.51 -1.13 -12.53
CA GLU A 186 4.67 -1.74 -11.88
C GLU A 186 5.92 -1.59 -12.75
N SER A 187 7.06 -1.35 -12.07
CA SER A 187 8.40 -1.53 -12.58
C SER A 187 9.08 -2.58 -11.70
N ILE A 188 9.45 -3.72 -12.30
CA ILE A 188 9.89 -4.92 -11.60
C ILE A 188 11.18 -5.44 -12.22
N ALA A 189 12.13 -5.84 -11.38
CA ALA A 189 13.28 -6.67 -11.74
C ALA A 189 13.56 -7.67 -10.61
N GLU A 190 13.36 -8.95 -10.88
CA GLU A 190 13.43 -10.03 -9.89
C GLU A 190 14.17 -11.25 -10.42
N VAL A 191 15.13 -11.76 -9.65
CA VAL A 191 15.78 -13.07 -9.82
C VAL A 191 15.86 -13.74 -8.45
N VAL A 192 14.98 -14.71 -8.20
CA VAL A 192 14.74 -15.28 -6.86
C VAL A 192 14.57 -16.79 -6.92
N ILE A 193 15.19 -17.49 -5.96
CA ILE A 193 15.02 -18.93 -5.73
C ILE A 193 14.82 -19.15 -4.22
N GLY A 194 13.70 -19.78 -3.86
CA GLY A 194 13.27 -19.92 -2.47
C GLY A 194 13.12 -18.55 -1.80
N PRO A 195 13.63 -18.34 -0.57
CA PRO A 195 13.52 -17.07 0.12
C PRO A 195 14.64 -16.08 -0.24
N VAL A 196 15.52 -16.41 -1.19
CA VAL A 196 16.75 -15.64 -1.47
C VAL A 196 16.80 -15.19 -2.93
N GLY A 197 17.08 -13.90 -3.15
CA GLY A 197 17.29 -13.35 -4.48
C GLY A 197 17.06 -11.85 -4.54
N ALA A 198 17.58 -11.23 -5.59
CA ALA A 198 17.41 -9.80 -5.80
C ALA A 198 16.00 -9.53 -6.33
N SER A 199 15.26 -8.68 -5.62
CA SER A 199 13.96 -8.17 -6.04
C SER A 199 13.95 -6.65 -5.89
N ALA A 200 13.68 -5.94 -6.98
CA ALA A 200 13.45 -4.51 -7.01
C ALA A 200 12.08 -4.26 -7.64
N ILE A 201 11.20 -3.60 -6.90
CA ILE A 201 9.83 -3.29 -7.33
C ILE A 201 9.49 -1.86 -6.95
N ALA A 202 8.96 -1.11 -7.91
CA ALA A 202 8.25 0.13 -7.69
C ALA A 202 6.87 -0.03 -8.32
N ALA A 203 5.81 0.04 -7.52
CA ALA A 203 4.49 -0.33 -7.97
C ALA A 203 3.39 0.45 -7.25
N SER A 204 2.26 0.63 -7.94
CA SER A 204 1.05 1.20 -7.37
C SER A 204 -0.19 0.47 -7.90
N LYS A 205 -1.23 0.40 -7.08
CA LYS A 205 -2.58 -0.07 -7.43
C LYS A 205 -3.58 1.01 -7.06
N ILE A 206 -4.59 1.19 -7.90
CA ILE A 206 -5.71 2.10 -7.67
C ILE A 206 -7.00 1.41 -8.08
N GLY A 207 -8.00 1.41 -7.20
CA GLY A 207 -9.27 0.76 -7.47
C GLY A 207 -10.32 1.00 -6.42
N THR A 208 -11.33 0.13 -6.41
CA THR A 208 -12.45 0.16 -5.45
C THR A 208 -12.01 0.03 -3.99
N GLY A 209 -10.86 -0.61 -3.74
CA GLY A 209 -10.26 -0.79 -2.42
C GLY A 209 -9.43 0.40 -1.92
N GLY A 210 -9.09 1.35 -2.80
CA GLY A 210 -8.27 2.51 -2.47
C GLY A 210 -7.01 2.61 -3.34
N VAL A 211 -5.95 3.15 -2.75
CA VAL A 211 -4.64 3.31 -3.38
C VAL A 211 -3.60 2.60 -2.53
N GLU A 212 -2.78 1.77 -3.17
CA GLU A 212 -1.66 1.06 -2.55
C GLU A 212 -0.41 1.34 -3.36
N SER A 213 0.73 1.50 -2.71
CA SER A 213 2.00 1.72 -3.40
C SER A 213 3.18 1.16 -2.61
N THR A 214 4.25 0.81 -3.32
CA THR A 214 5.50 0.40 -2.71
C THR A 214 6.68 0.73 -3.63
N SER A 215 7.84 0.93 -3.02
CA SER A 215 9.12 1.06 -3.73
C SER A 215 10.19 0.43 -2.86
N ARG A 216 10.62 -0.79 -3.20
CA ARG A 216 11.47 -1.62 -2.33
C ARG A 216 12.49 -2.38 -3.18
N ALA A 217 13.69 -2.49 -2.64
CA ALA A 217 14.69 -3.45 -3.06
C ALA A 217 14.99 -4.39 -1.89
N ILE A 218 14.83 -5.69 -2.07
CA ILE A 218 15.07 -6.70 -1.04
C ILE A 218 15.88 -7.86 -1.61
N PHE A 219 16.64 -8.52 -0.72
CA PHE A 219 17.40 -9.72 -1.06
C PHE A 219 16.90 -10.99 -0.34
N PHE A 220 16.29 -10.82 0.84
CA PHE A 220 15.73 -11.90 1.64
C PHE A 220 14.23 -11.71 1.80
N HIS A 221 13.48 -12.71 1.36
CA HIS A 221 12.02 -12.73 1.34
C HIS A 221 11.48 -13.38 2.62
N THR A 222 11.04 -12.54 3.56
CA THR A 222 10.41 -12.93 4.83
C THR A 222 9.11 -12.15 5.01
N PRO A 223 8.08 -12.68 5.70
CA PRO A 223 6.78 -12.01 5.82
C PRO A 223 6.90 -10.62 6.44
N TYR A 224 7.90 -10.39 7.30
CA TYR A 224 8.12 -9.12 8.00
C TYR A 224 8.74 -8.00 7.14
N ARG A 225 9.07 -8.25 5.86
CA ARG A 225 9.60 -7.18 4.99
C ARG A 225 8.49 -6.23 4.57
N PRO A 226 8.75 -4.91 4.45
CA PRO A 226 7.76 -3.92 4.04
C PRO A 226 6.98 -4.27 2.77
N LEU A 227 7.64 -4.86 1.77
CA LEU A 227 6.98 -5.32 0.53
C LEU A 227 5.76 -6.22 0.81
N TYR A 228 5.88 -7.09 1.82
CA TYR A 228 4.85 -8.06 2.22
C TYR A 228 3.88 -7.54 3.28
N GLN A 229 4.14 -6.35 3.81
CA GLN A 229 3.21 -5.64 4.69
C GLN A 229 2.31 -4.71 3.88
N GLU A 230 2.81 -4.19 2.76
CA GLU A 230 2.21 -3.08 2.03
C GLU A 230 1.55 -3.46 0.71
N TYR A 231 2.09 -4.44 -0.04
CA TYR A 231 1.75 -4.58 -1.47
C TYR A 231 1.55 -6.01 -1.99
N ARG A 232 2.30 -6.99 -1.47
CA ARG A 232 2.20 -8.40 -1.87
C ARG A 232 1.81 -9.29 -0.70
N ASP A 233 1.00 -10.29 -0.96
CA ASP A 233 0.79 -11.39 -0.01
C ASP A 233 2.02 -12.31 0.01
N TYR A 234 2.58 -12.53 1.21
CA TYR A 234 3.69 -13.45 1.41
C TYR A 234 3.26 -14.92 1.28
N TRP A 235 2.01 -15.19 1.65
CA TRP A 235 1.46 -16.53 1.83
C TRP A 235 0.66 -17.01 0.63
N SER A 236 0.62 -16.25 -0.46
CA SER A 236 -0.11 -16.63 -1.66
C SER A 236 0.56 -17.81 -2.37
N ILE A 237 -0.25 -18.60 -3.09
CA ILE A 237 0.21 -19.45 -4.19
C ILE A 237 -0.06 -18.70 -5.48
N GLY A 238 0.87 -18.67 -6.42
CA GLY A 238 0.62 -17.96 -7.65
C GLY A 238 1.65 -18.16 -8.74
N ALA A 239 1.34 -17.55 -9.87
CA ALA A 239 2.26 -17.46 -10.99
C ALA A 239 2.12 -16.11 -11.70
N LYS A 240 3.24 -15.64 -12.22
CA LYS A 240 3.33 -14.46 -13.09
C LYS A 240 4.07 -14.83 -14.36
N SER A 241 3.54 -14.42 -15.50
CA SER A 241 4.21 -14.60 -16.78
C SER A 241 4.09 -13.34 -17.61
N GLY A 242 5.16 -13.00 -18.32
CA GLY A 242 5.26 -11.83 -19.16
C GLY A 242 5.98 -12.18 -20.44
N LEU A 243 5.39 -11.81 -21.58
CA LEU A 243 5.94 -12.03 -22.90
C LEU A 243 5.82 -10.77 -23.75
N VAL A 244 6.93 -10.04 -23.82
CA VAL A 244 7.17 -8.82 -24.58
C VAL A 244 6.23 -7.67 -24.21
N LEU A 245 4.94 -7.76 -24.53
CA LEU A 245 3.94 -6.72 -24.28
C LEU A 245 2.78 -7.18 -23.41
N PHE A 246 2.58 -8.49 -23.24
CA PHE A 246 1.42 -9.04 -22.54
C PHE A 246 1.88 -9.90 -21.38
N GLY A 247 1.08 -9.93 -20.33
CA GLY A 247 1.35 -10.75 -19.17
C GLY A 247 0.10 -11.02 -18.37
N VAL A 248 0.21 -12.01 -17.52
CA VAL A 248 -0.86 -12.43 -16.63
C VAL A 248 -0.24 -12.80 -15.30
N GLU A 249 -0.92 -12.43 -14.23
CA GLU A 249 -0.60 -12.87 -12.89
C GLU A 249 -1.89 -13.33 -12.22
N TRP A 250 -1.78 -14.43 -11.48
CA TRP A 250 -2.85 -14.91 -10.64
C TRP A 250 -2.27 -15.38 -9.31
N GLU A 251 -3.06 -15.19 -8.27
CA GLU A 251 -2.73 -15.60 -6.90
C GLU A 251 -3.95 -16.22 -6.24
N ILE A 252 -3.70 -17.18 -5.35
CA ILE A 252 -4.63 -17.76 -4.40
C ILE A 252 -4.10 -17.42 -3.01
N HIS A 253 -4.93 -16.80 -2.17
CA HIS A 253 -4.54 -16.23 -0.88
C HIS A 253 -4.82 -17.22 0.25
N LEU A 254 -3.79 -17.94 0.70
CA LEU A 254 -3.96 -19.02 1.69
C LEU A 254 -4.47 -18.52 3.06
N VAL A 255 -4.08 -17.31 3.44
CA VAL A 255 -4.51 -16.72 4.72
C VAL A 255 -5.99 -16.31 4.66
N GLU A 256 -6.43 -15.76 3.53
CA GLU A 256 -7.84 -15.43 3.27
C GLU A 256 -8.70 -16.71 3.25
N ILE A 257 -8.18 -17.81 2.67
CA ILE A 257 -8.87 -19.12 2.73
C ILE A 257 -9.08 -19.55 4.18
N ALA A 258 -8.05 -19.42 5.02
CA ALA A 258 -8.15 -19.77 6.43
C ALA A 258 -9.16 -18.87 7.17
N ASP A 259 -9.18 -17.57 6.89
CA ASP A 259 -10.13 -16.64 7.51
C ASP A 259 -11.57 -16.92 7.10
N PHE A 260 -11.81 -17.16 5.80
CA PHE A 260 -13.12 -17.59 5.30
C PHE A 260 -13.67 -18.80 6.06
N PHE A 261 -12.86 -19.87 6.21
CA PHE A 261 -13.29 -21.08 6.90
C PHE A 261 -13.50 -20.86 8.40
N LEU A 262 -12.66 -20.06 9.05
CA LEU A 262 -12.81 -19.77 10.47
C LEU A 262 -14.01 -18.86 10.75
N GLY A 263 -14.33 -17.94 9.85
CA GLY A 263 -15.48 -17.08 10.03
C GLY A 263 -16.83 -17.74 9.71
N ILE A 264 -16.86 -18.93 9.11
CA ILE A 264 -18.04 -19.84 9.20
C ILE A 264 -18.39 -20.10 10.68
N PHE A 265 -17.37 -20.21 11.53
CA PHE A 265 -17.50 -20.34 12.98
C PHE A 265 -17.42 -18.99 13.70
N THR A 266 -17.67 -17.89 13.00
CA THR A 266 -17.70 -16.51 13.50
C THR A 266 -16.35 -15.97 14.02
N PHE A 267 -15.23 -16.60 13.69
CA PHE A 267 -13.89 -16.09 14.01
C PHE A 267 -13.33 -15.25 12.85
N ASP A 268 -12.79 -14.06 13.15
CA ASP A 268 -12.21 -13.14 12.17
C ASP A 268 -10.83 -12.70 12.67
N PHE A 269 -9.77 -13.26 12.08
CA PHE A 269 -8.40 -12.91 12.46
C PHE A 269 -7.72 -12.03 11.43
N LEU A 270 -8.36 -11.71 10.30
CA LEU A 270 -7.91 -10.71 9.35
C LEU A 270 -8.45 -9.30 9.64
N ASN A 271 -9.42 -9.20 10.56
CA ASN A 271 -10.06 -7.97 11.04
C ASN A 271 -10.66 -7.16 9.88
N ASP A 272 -11.33 -7.85 8.96
CA ASP A 272 -11.91 -7.23 7.77
C ASP A 272 -13.40 -7.54 7.56
N ASP A 273 -14.02 -8.34 8.45
CA ASP A 273 -15.47 -8.46 8.61
C ASP A 273 -16.10 -7.09 8.89
N PHE A 274 -17.16 -6.73 8.16
CA PHE A 274 -17.90 -5.49 8.46
C PHE A 274 -18.69 -5.58 9.76
N ALA A 275 -19.08 -6.78 10.19
CA ALA A 275 -19.70 -6.96 11.50
C ALA A 275 -18.78 -6.50 12.63
N LYS A 276 -17.49 -6.87 12.59
CA LYS A 276 -16.55 -6.71 13.72
C LYS A 276 -15.55 -5.57 13.54
N SER A 277 -15.53 -4.95 12.37
CA SER A 277 -14.55 -3.91 12.07
C SER A 277 -15.15 -2.76 11.26
N SER A 278 -14.71 -1.54 11.56
CA SER A 278 -15.10 -0.34 10.84
C SER A 278 -13.89 0.39 10.27
N ARG A 279 -14.13 1.17 9.21
CA ARG A 279 -13.11 2.08 8.68
C ARG A 279 -12.85 3.20 9.68
N PHE A 280 -11.65 3.77 9.65
CA PHE A 280 -11.32 4.96 10.41
C PHE A 280 -12.30 6.10 10.13
N LYS A 281 -12.81 6.72 11.20
CA LYS A 281 -13.80 7.80 11.10
C LYS A 281 -13.13 9.16 11.24
N TYR A 282 -12.72 9.72 10.10
CA TYR A 282 -12.13 11.05 10.01
C TYR A 282 -13.13 12.12 9.52
N THR A 283 -12.98 13.35 10.00
CA THR A 283 -13.61 14.53 9.41
C THR A 283 -13.05 14.80 8.01
N ASP A 284 -13.75 15.56 7.18
CA ASP A 284 -13.26 15.83 5.82
C ASP A 284 -11.98 16.67 5.83
N LEU A 285 -11.83 17.56 6.81
CA LEU A 285 -10.59 18.30 7.04
C LEU A 285 -9.42 17.38 7.43
N GLN A 286 -9.67 16.40 8.31
CA GLN A 286 -8.67 15.40 8.67
C GLN A 286 -8.27 14.56 7.45
N LYS A 287 -9.24 14.08 6.66
CA LYS A 287 -8.97 13.32 5.43
C LYS A 287 -8.15 14.14 4.43
N GLN A 288 -8.49 15.42 4.25
CA GLN A 288 -7.77 16.30 3.32
C GLN A 288 -6.32 16.49 3.74
N ASN A 289 -6.07 16.84 5.00
CA ASN A 289 -4.70 17.02 5.52
C ASN A 289 -3.91 15.71 5.50
N PHE A 290 -4.55 14.60 5.85
CA PHE A 290 -3.94 13.27 5.77
C PHE A 290 -3.54 12.91 4.34
N LYS A 291 -4.43 13.15 3.37
CA LYS A 291 -4.16 12.91 1.95
C LYS A 291 -3.01 13.78 1.45
N THR A 292 -3.03 15.08 1.75
CA THR A 292 -1.94 16.01 1.39
C THR A 292 -0.61 15.55 1.97
N PHE A 293 -0.59 15.22 3.26
CA PHE A 293 0.60 14.71 3.94
C PHE A 293 1.13 13.43 3.29
N ALA A 294 0.27 12.44 3.08
CA ALA A 294 0.65 11.17 2.47
C ALA A 294 1.14 11.32 1.02
N SER A 295 0.50 12.17 0.21
CA SER A 295 0.97 12.45 -1.16
C SER A 295 2.34 13.11 -1.15
N THR A 296 2.55 14.14 -0.33
CA THR A 296 3.83 14.84 -0.26
C THR A 296 4.95 13.90 0.18
N ILE A 297 4.72 13.03 1.16
CA ILE A 297 5.73 12.06 1.61
C ILE A 297 6.09 11.05 0.53
N THR A 298 5.11 10.63 -0.28
CA THR A 298 5.32 9.66 -1.36
C THR A 298 6.23 10.25 -2.45
N ASP A 299 6.15 11.56 -2.66
CA ASP A 299 6.97 12.29 -3.63
C ASP A 299 8.39 12.58 -3.13
N LEU A 300 8.67 12.44 -1.81
CA LEU A 300 9.99 12.69 -1.25
C LEU A 300 10.94 11.49 -1.41
N ASP A 301 12.13 11.76 -1.93
CA ASP A 301 13.26 10.82 -1.88
C ASP A 301 13.91 10.78 -0.47
N GLN A 302 14.84 9.84 -0.27
CA GLN A 302 15.51 9.66 1.01
C GLN A 302 16.31 10.89 1.47
N LYS A 303 16.99 11.58 0.54
CA LYS A 303 17.78 12.77 0.86
C LYS A 303 16.89 13.94 1.26
N GLN A 304 15.75 14.09 0.58
CA GLN A 304 14.77 15.12 0.89
C GLN A 304 14.10 14.86 2.25
N LYS A 305 13.84 13.60 2.61
CA LYS A 305 13.37 13.23 3.95
C LYS A 305 14.38 13.61 5.04
N GLU A 306 15.67 13.32 4.81
CA GLU A 306 16.75 13.71 5.73
C GLU A 306 16.88 15.23 5.85
N GLU A 307 16.75 15.96 4.75
CA GLU A 307 16.77 17.43 4.75
C GLU A 307 15.58 18.00 5.53
N TYR A 308 14.37 17.49 5.30
CA TYR A 308 13.19 17.85 6.06
C TYR A 308 13.38 17.61 7.57
N GLN A 309 13.90 16.45 7.97
CA GLN A 309 14.18 16.14 9.38
C GLN A 309 15.23 17.07 9.99
N LYS A 310 16.22 17.51 9.20
CA LYS A 310 17.22 18.49 9.65
C LYS A 310 16.61 19.87 9.86
N GLN A 311 15.65 20.29 9.03
CA GLN A 311 14.95 21.56 9.17
C GLN A 311 13.90 21.54 10.28
N TYR A 312 13.23 20.40 10.47
CA TYR A 312 12.14 20.19 11.42
C TYR A 312 12.40 18.94 12.26
N PRO A 313 13.35 18.99 13.22
CA PRO A 313 13.71 17.83 14.06
C PRO A 313 12.57 17.44 15.01
N THR A 314 11.71 18.39 15.38
CA THR A 314 10.48 18.17 16.14
C THR A 314 9.31 18.78 15.39
N VAL A 315 8.21 18.03 15.35
CA VAL A 315 6.95 18.44 14.71
C VAL A 315 6.19 19.34 15.65
N VAL A 316 6.08 18.96 16.93
CA VAL A 316 5.37 19.74 17.93
C VAL A 316 6.37 20.18 19.00
N GLU A 317 6.46 21.47 19.26
CA GLU A 317 7.29 22.01 20.34
C GLU A 317 6.69 21.60 21.70
N ASP A 318 7.56 21.38 22.69
CA ASP A 318 7.21 21.09 24.08
C ASP A 318 6.44 22.28 24.69
N SER A 319 5.15 22.38 24.39
CA SER A 319 4.21 23.08 25.24
C SER A 319 4.01 22.19 26.47
N ALA A 320 4.36 22.73 27.64
CA ALA A 320 4.38 22.03 28.93
C ALA A 320 3.16 21.10 29.09
N PRO A 321 3.33 19.90 29.69
CA PRO A 321 2.24 18.96 29.87
C PRO A 321 1.07 19.66 30.56
N ALA A 322 -0.10 19.65 29.89
CA ALA A 322 -1.33 20.08 30.51
C ALA A 322 -1.54 19.21 31.75
N THR A 323 -1.33 19.78 32.92
CA THR A 323 -1.64 19.17 34.20
C THR A 323 -3.15 18.91 34.23
N VAL A 324 -3.52 17.65 34.06
CA VAL A 324 -4.89 17.20 34.33
C VAL A 324 -5.05 17.24 35.85
N ASP A 325 -5.69 18.29 36.35
CA ASP A 325 -6.05 18.41 37.77
C ASP A 325 -7.12 17.34 38.09
N PRO A 326 -6.85 16.37 38.99
CA PRO A 326 -7.78 15.29 39.29
C PRO A 326 -9.07 15.71 40.02
N LYS A 327 -9.31 17.02 40.24
CA LYS A 327 -10.44 17.51 41.06
C LYS A 327 -11.51 18.34 40.35
N ALA A 328 -11.57 18.35 39.03
CA ALA A 328 -12.71 18.95 38.32
C ALA A 328 -13.95 18.02 38.32
N THR A 329 -14.69 18.01 39.43
CA THR A 329 -16.06 17.46 39.51
C THR A 329 -16.98 18.12 38.48
N PRO A 330 -17.85 17.38 37.76
CA PRO A 330 -18.76 17.96 36.79
C PRO A 330 -19.85 18.80 37.48
N LYS A 331 -20.01 20.06 37.07
CA LYS A 331 -21.18 20.87 37.43
C LYS A 331 -22.44 20.22 36.86
N LYS A 332 -23.36 19.82 37.75
CA LYS A 332 -24.75 19.50 37.38
C LYS A 332 -25.35 20.68 36.60
N LYS A 333 -25.89 20.40 35.42
CA LYS A 333 -26.83 21.32 34.75
C LYS A 333 -28.18 21.19 35.47
N ASN A 334 -28.75 22.33 35.87
CA ASN A 334 -30.15 22.47 36.25
C ASN A 334 -31.03 22.39 35.01
#